data_AF-W1WHT5-F1
#
_entry.id   AF-W1WHT5-F1
#
_cell.length_a   1.000
_cell.length_b   1.000
_cell.length_c   1.000
_cell.angle_alpha   90.00
_cell.angle_beta   90.00
_cell.angle_gamma   90.00
#
_symmetry.space_group_name_H-M   'P 1'
#
loop_
_entity.id
_entity.type
_entity.pdbx_description
1 polymer ?
#
loop_
_entity_poly.entity_id
_entity_poly.type
_entity_poly.pdbx_seq_one_letter_code
_entity_poly.pdbx_strand_id
1 'polypeptide(L)'
;MFHTDLIKLITTIIQEPLRRVNTSLPGFLLIYTVGNLLFGFGIHQAVINGTLLDPVLLINTNKNMQAFAAGDHVPYIITSVFRDTFGMMGGTGSTLCLLVATFIFSRVKASREVTKLSIVPGIFNINEPVIYGYPIVFNIPLLIPFVLTPIISLLIAYSATVLGL
;
A
#
# COMPACT_ATOMS: atom_id res chain seq x y z
N MET A 1 25.14 23.39 -30.33
CA MET A 1 24.56 24.43 -29.45
C MET A 1 23.24 24.04 -28.79
N PHE A 2 22.74 22.80 -28.93
CA PHE A 2 21.68 22.26 -28.06
C PHE A 2 21.97 20.77 -27.75
N HIS A 3 22.71 20.50 -26.67
CA HIS A 3 22.86 19.14 -26.12
C HIS A 3 21.72 18.85 -25.14
N THR A 4 20.48 19.08 -25.57
CA THR A 4 19.31 18.76 -24.75
C THR A 4 18.95 17.32 -25.04
N ASP A 5 19.44 16.42 -24.20
CA ASP A 5 19.02 15.03 -24.19
C ASP A 5 17.50 14.96 -23.92
N LEU A 6 16.74 14.47 -24.89
CA LEU A 6 15.28 14.35 -24.81
C LEU A 6 14.88 13.55 -23.55
N ILE A 7 15.68 12.54 -23.18
CA ILE A 7 15.48 11.75 -21.96
C ILE A 7 15.62 12.66 -20.75
N LYS A 8 16.68 13.46 -20.69
CA LYS A 8 16.91 14.42 -19.59
C LYS A 8 15.77 15.44 -19.48
N LEU A 9 15.23 15.92 -20.60
CA LEU A 9 14.11 16.86 -20.62
C LEU A 9 12.83 16.22 -20.06
N ILE A 10 12.50 15.01 -20.52
CA ILE A 10 11.35 14.23 -20.02
C ILE A 10 11.51 13.94 -18.52
N THR A 11 12.71 13.51 -18.09
CA THR A 11 12.98 13.21 -16.69
C THR A 11 12.80 14.44 -15.81
N THR A 12 13.35 15.58 -16.22
CA THR A 12 13.34 16.80 -15.40
C THR A 12 11.96 17.46 -15.37
N ILE A 13 11.26 17.53 -16.50
CA ILE A 13 9.99 18.29 -16.61
C ILE A 13 8.78 17.44 -16.21
N ILE A 14 8.78 16.14 -16.52
CA ILE A 14 7.61 15.28 -16.35
C ILE A 14 7.83 14.31 -15.19
N GLN A 15 8.90 13.52 -15.21
CA GLN A 15 9.08 12.43 -14.26
C GLN A 15 9.38 12.94 -12.84
N GLU A 16 10.24 13.94 -12.68
CA GLU A 16 10.61 14.45 -11.36
C GLU A 16 9.44 15.07 -10.59
N PRO A 17 8.62 15.98 -11.17
CA PRO A 17 7.46 16.53 -10.47
C PRO A 17 6.46 15.44 -10.08
N LEU A 18 6.15 14.52 -11.00
CA LEU A 18 5.28 13.38 -10.70
C LEU A 18 5.85 12.52 -9.58
N ARG A 19 7.16 12.24 -9.60
CA ARG A 19 7.81 11.49 -8.52
C ARG A 19 7.68 12.21 -7.19
N ARG A 20 7.95 13.52 -7.14
CA ARG A 20 7.85 14.31 -5.90
C ARG A 20 6.46 14.23 -5.29
N VAL A 21 5.40 14.27 -6.10
CA VAL A 21 4.02 14.09 -5.62
C VAL A 21 3.83 12.66 -5.13
N ASN A 22 4.12 11.65 -5.95
CA ASN A 22 3.82 10.25 -5.65
C ASN A 22 4.61 9.72 -4.45
N THR A 23 5.81 10.23 -4.20
CA THR A 23 6.67 9.82 -3.07
C THR A 23 6.61 10.77 -1.88
N SER A 24 5.80 11.84 -1.95
CA SER A 24 5.47 12.64 -0.77
C SER A 24 4.48 11.86 0.11
N LEU A 25 4.55 12.02 1.43
CA LEU A 25 3.57 11.40 2.33
C LEU A 25 2.11 11.70 1.95
N PRO A 26 1.67 12.96 1.73
CA PRO A 26 0.28 13.24 1.37
C PRO A 26 -0.09 12.68 0.00
N GLY A 27 0.79 12.75 -1.01
CA GLY A 27 0.49 12.21 -2.34
C GLY A 27 0.41 10.68 -2.35
N PHE A 28 1.34 10.01 -1.67
CA PHE A 28 1.33 8.57 -1.47
C PHE A 28 0.03 8.11 -0.78
N LEU A 29 -0.33 8.73 0.34
CA LEU A 29 -1.55 8.38 1.08
C LEU A 29 -2.81 8.65 0.26
N LEU A 30 -2.87 9.76 -0.49
CA LEU A 30 -4.00 10.06 -1.36
C LEU A 30 -4.20 8.99 -2.44
N ILE A 31 -3.13 8.66 -3.18
CA ILE A 31 -3.18 7.64 -4.24
C ILE A 31 -3.60 6.28 -3.66
N TYR A 32 -2.99 5.89 -2.53
CA TYR A 32 -3.29 4.62 -1.87
C TYR A 32 -4.75 4.55 -1.40
N THR A 33 -5.25 5.63 -0.78
CA THR A 33 -6.63 5.76 -0.31
C THR A 33 -7.63 5.66 -1.46
N VAL A 34 -7.38 6.38 -2.55
CA VAL A 34 -8.21 6.34 -3.75
C VAL A 34 -8.22 4.94 -4.34
N GLY A 35 -7.06 4.26 -4.40
CA GLY A 35 -6.98 2.87 -4.84
C GLY A 35 -7.87 1.93 -4.01
N ASN A 36 -7.81 2.02 -2.67
CA ASN A 36 -8.66 1.20 -1.79
C ASN A 36 -10.14 1.53 -1.97
N LEU A 37 -10.48 2.82 -2.08
CA LEU A 37 -11.85 3.27 -2.27
C LEU A 37 -12.43 2.74 -3.59
N LEU A 38 -11.66 2.81 -4.68
CA LEU A 38 -12.05 2.31 -6.00
C LEU A 38 -12.22 0.78 -6.01
N PHE A 39 -11.50 0.04 -5.17
CA PHE A 39 -11.75 -1.40 -5.01
C PHE A 39 -13.09 -1.68 -4.34
N GLY A 40 -13.57 -0.80 -3.47
CA GLY A 40 -14.95 -0.80 -2.99
C GLY A 40 -15.99 -0.71 -4.11
N PHE A 41 -15.62 -0.21 -5.29
CA PHE A 41 -16.45 -0.10 -6.48
C PHE A 41 -16.06 -1.10 -7.60
N GLY A 42 -15.21 -2.08 -7.29
CA GLY A 42 -14.84 -3.16 -8.21
C GLY A 42 -13.59 -2.90 -9.08
N ILE A 43 -12.94 -1.74 -8.96
CA ILE A 43 -11.67 -1.49 -9.64
C ILE A 43 -10.53 -1.99 -8.76
N HIS A 44 -9.85 -3.04 -9.20
CA HIS A 44 -8.82 -3.69 -8.40
C HIS A 44 -7.68 -2.72 -8.03
N GLN A 45 -7.42 -2.57 -6.73
CA GLN A 45 -6.49 -1.57 -6.20
C GLN A 45 -5.06 -1.71 -6.74
N ALA A 46 -4.60 -2.95 -6.97
CA ALA A 46 -3.28 -3.21 -7.53
C ALA A 46 -3.05 -2.56 -8.90
N VAL A 47 -4.10 -2.30 -9.68
CA VAL A 47 -3.99 -1.60 -10.98
C VAL A 47 -3.59 -0.14 -10.78
N ILE A 48 -4.20 0.52 -9.80
CA ILE A 48 -3.92 1.92 -9.47
C ILE A 48 -2.50 2.04 -8.89
N ASN A 49 -2.16 1.18 -7.92
CA ASN A 49 -0.84 1.17 -7.30
C ASN A 49 0.26 0.80 -8.31
N GLY A 50 0.04 -0.22 -9.13
CA GLY A 50 0.99 -0.68 -10.15
C GLY A 50 1.34 0.40 -11.16
N THR A 51 0.38 1.27 -11.48
CA THR A 51 0.58 2.35 -12.45
C THR A 51 1.25 3.58 -11.83
N LEU A 52 0.84 3.97 -10.62
CA LEU A 52 1.21 5.27 -10.04
C LEU A 52 2.32 5.18 -8.99
N LEU A 53 2.39 4.10 -8.21
CA LEU A 53 3.29 3.99 -7.06
C LEU A 53 4.46 3.04 -7.33
N ASP A 54 4.22 1.87 -7.92
CA ASP A 54 5.24 0.82 -7.98
C ASP A 54 6.54 1.24 -8.67
N PRO A 55 6.54 1.95 -9.82
CA PRO A 55 7.77 2.37 -10.46
C PRO A 55 8.62 3.29 -9.56
N VAL A 56 7.98 4.25 -8.89
CA VAL A 56 8.69 5.24 -8.08
C VAL A 56 9.14 4.68 -6.73
N LEU A 57 8.34 3.78 -6.15
CA LEU A 57 8.66 3.13 -4.89
C LEU A 57 9.77 2.09 -5.05
N LEU A 58 9.81 1.37 -6.17
CA LEU A 58 10.90 0.46 -6.50
C LEU A 58 12.23 1.21 -6.69
N ILE A 59 12.19 2.39 -7.32
CA ILE A 59 13.37 3.26 -7.44
C ILE A 59 13.87 3.67 -6.04
N ASN A 60 12.98 4.06 -5.13
CA ASN A 60 13.36 4.39 -3.76
C ASN A 60 13.97 3.20 -3.02
N THR A 61 13.38 2.01 -3.15
CA THR A 61 13.92 0.76 -2.59
C THR A 61 15.35 0.51 -3.08
N ASN A 62 15.59 0.59 -4.40
CA ASN A 62 16.91 0.36 -4.97
C ASN A 62 17.95 1.38 -4.49
N LYS A 63 17.57 2.66 -4.38
CA LYS A 63 18.46 3.71 -3.86
C LYS A 63 18.82 3.48 -2.39
N ASN A 64 17.86 3.03 -1.59
CA ASN A 64 18.11 2.64 -0.20
C ASN A 64 19.09 1.47 -0.11
N MET A 65 18.91 0.43 -0.94
CA MET A 65 19.82 -0.71 -0.98
C MET A 65 21.24 -0.29 -1.36
N GLN A 66 21.40 0.61 -2.34
CA GLN A 66 22.70 1.13 -2.75
C GLN A 66 23.37 1.96 -1.65
N ALA A 67 22.63 2.88 -1.01
CA ALA A 67 23.14 3.67 0.10
C ALA A 67 23.58 2.77 1.27
N PHE A 68 22.75 1.80 1.63
CA PHE A 68 23.08 0.83 2.68
C PHE A 68 24.34 0.03 2.36
N ALA A 69 24.48 -0.48 1.12
CA ALA A 69 25.64 -1.23 0.69
C ALA A 69 26.94 -0.38 0.68
N ALA A 70 26.83 0.93 0.47
CA ALA A 70 27.94 1.87 0.53
C ALA A 70 28.28 2.33 1.97
N GLY A 71 27.46 1.97 2.96
CA GLY A 71 27.59 2.47 4.33
C GLY A 71 27.06 3.90 4.53
N ASP A 72 26.31 4.42 3.56
CA ASP A 72 25.70 5.74 3.61
C ASP A 72 24.35 5.74 4.32
N HIS A 73 23.87 6.94 4.68
CA HIS A 73 22.54 7.12 5.24
C HIS A 73 21.44 6.73 4.23
N VAL A 74 20.48 5.91 4.68
CA VAL A 74 19.34 5.42 3.88
C VAL A 74 18.29 6.53 3.68
N PRO A 75 18.08 7.05 2.46
CA PRO A 75 17.40 8.34 2.28
C PRO A 75 15.86 8.30 2.22
N TYR A 76 15.22 7.17 1.89
CA TYR A 76 13.77 7.13 1.64
C TYR A 76 13.02 6.25 2.63
N ILE A 77 12.00 6.79 3.29
CA ILE A 77 11.09 5.97 4.12
C ILE A 77 10.06 5.26 3.24
N ILE A 78 9.39 6.01 2.36
CA ILE A 78 8.33 5.49 1.48
C ILE A 78 8.97 4.72 0.32
N THR A 79 9.00 3.41 0.47
CA THR A 79 9.54 2.40 -0.46
C THR A 79 8.48 1.34 -0.76
N SER A 80 8.74 0.44 -1.70
CA SER A 80 7.83 -0.68 -1.96
C SER A 80 7.69 -1.55 -0.71
N VAL A 81 8.81 -1.84 -0.05
CA VAL A 81 8.87 -2.65 1.18
C VAL A 81 8.09 -1.99 2.32
N PHE A 82 8.22 -0.67 2.51
CA PHE A 82 7.46 0.06 3.53
C PHE A 82 5.94 -0.09 3.32
N ARG A 83 5.48 0.15 2.10
CA ARG A 83 4.06 0.06 1.74
C ARG A 83 3.53 -1.37 1.85
N ASP A 84 4.29 -2.36 1.41
CA ASP A 84 3.88 -3.76 1.46
C ASP A 84 3.80 -4.27 2.90
N THR A 85 4.75 -3.86 3.76
CA THR A 85 4.83 -4.29 5.17
C THR A 85 3.75 -3.65 6.03
N PHE A 86 3.56 -2.33 5.92
CA PHE A 86 2.70 -1.59 6.84
C PHE A 86 1.32 -1.23 6.26
N GLY A 87 1.18 -1.19 4.93
CA GLY A 87 -0.07 -0.83 4.26
C GLY A 87 -0.85 -2.02 3.67
N MET A 88 -0.16 -3.10 3.30
CA MET A 88 -0.76 -4.25 2.59
C MET A 88 -0.71 -5.56 3.40
N MET A 89 -0.75 -5.47 4.73
CA MET A 89 -0.70 -6.65 5.59
C MET A 89 -1.95 -7.53 5.42
N GLY A 90 -1.79 -8.67 4.77
CA GLY A 90 -2.92 -9.47 4.30
C GLY A 90 -3.59 -8.90 3.07
N GLY A 91 -2.84 -8.29 2.17
CA GLY A 91 -3.32 -7.72 0.92
C GLY A 91 -3.95 -6.33 1.10
N THR A 92 -4.76 -5.93 0.12
CA THR A 92 -5.39 -4.61 0.11
C THR A 92 -6.27 -4.40 1.35
N GLY A 93 -6.23 -3.22 1.97
CA GLY A 93 -7.07 -2.91 3.13
C GLY A 93 -6.58 -3.50 4.45
N SER A 94 -5.37 -4.05 4.49
CA SER A 94 -4.79 -4.71 5.66
C SER A 94 -5.69 -5.82 6.22
N THR A 95 -6.25 -6.68 5.35
CA THR A 95 -7.34 -7.59 5.75
C THR A 95 -6.92 -8.67 6.75
N LEU A 96 -5.63 -8.90 6.96
CA LEU A 96 -5.18 -9.79 8.02
C LEU A 96 -5.69 -9.32 9.39
N CYS A 97 -5.74 -8.00 9.62
CA CYS A 97 -6.30 -7.41 10.83
C CYS A 97 -7.79 -7.75 10.99
N LEU A 98 -8.57 -7.76 9.90
CA LEU A 98 -9.99 -8.14 9.91
C LEU A 98 -10.17 -9.64 10.21
N LEU A 99 -9.28 -10.49 9.66
CA LEU A 99 -9.29 -11.93 9.95
C LEU A 99 -9.00 -12.21 11.42
N VAL A 100 -7.97 -11.55 11.98
CA VAL A 100 -7.65 -11.63 13.41
C VAL A 100 -8.81 -11.12 14.26
N ALA A 101 -9.38 -9.97 13.92
CA ALA A 101 -10.53 -9.42 14.64
C ALA A 101 -11.75 -10.36 14.59
N THR A 102 -12.05 -10.96 13.43
CA THR A 102 -13.14 -11.93 13.32
C THR A 102 -12.87 -13.17 14.15
N PHE A 103 -11.64 -13.69 14.13
CA PHE A 103 -11.28 -14.89 14.88
C PHE A 103 -11.47 -14.71 16.39
N ILE A 104 -11.11 -13.52 16.91
CA ILE A 104 -11.20 -13.20 18.35
C ILE A 104 -12.65 -12.88 18.77
N PHE A 105 -13.37 -12.06 17.99
CA PHE A 105 -14.61 -11.45 18.45
C PHE A 105 -15.88 -12.03 17.80
N SER A 106 -15.81 -12.59 16.60
CA SER A 106 -17.02 -13.01 15.88
C SER A 106 -17.54 -14.37 16.35
N ARG A 107 -18.84 -14.42 16.61
CA ARG A 107 -19.59 -15.66 16.88
C ARG A 107 -20.41 -16.12 15.67
N VAL A 108 -20.40 -15.36 14.57
CA VAL A 108 -21.20 -15.64 13.37
C VAL A 108 -20.53 -16.75 12.56
N LYS A 109 -21.25 -17.86 12.33
CA LYS A 109 -20.73 -19.04 11.63
C LYS A 109 -20.16 -18.67 10.25
N ALA A 110 -20.90 -17.92 9.44
CA ALA A 110 -20.47 -17.51 8.10
C ALA A 110 -19.13 -16.75 8.13
N SER A 111 -19.00 -15.73 8.98
CA SER A 111 -17.75 -14.96 9.10
C SER A 111 -16.56 -15.83 9.55
N ARG A 112 -16.79 -16.78 10.47
CA ARG A 112 -15.73 -17.70 10.92
C ARG A 112 -15.29 -18.65 9.82
N GLU A 113 -16.20 -19.14 8.98
CA GLU A 113 -15.83 -19.98 7.84
C GLU A 113 -15.04 -19.19 6.79
N VAL A 114 -15.45 -17.96 6.47
CA VAL A 114 -14.67 -17.09 5.58
C VAL A 114 -13.27 -16.85 6.16
N THR A 115 -13.16 -16.60 7.46
CA THR A 115 -11.85 -16.43 8.13
C THR A 115 -10.96 -17.66 7.98
N LYS A 116 -11.48 -18.87 8.23
CA LYS A 116 -10.71 -20.12 8.11
C LYS A 116 -10.19 -20.35 6.69
N LEU A 117 -11.03 -20.07 5.69
CA LEU A 117 -10.64 -20.22 4.28
C LEU A 117 -9.64 -19.15 3.83
N SER A 118 -9.70 -17.96 4.44
CA SER A 118 -8.92 -16.80 4.00
C SER A 118 -7.60 -16.61 4.74
N ILE A 119 -7.40 -17.23 5.91
CA ILE A 119 -6.21 -16.97 6.73
C ILE A 119 -4.91 -17.40 6.05
N VAL A 120 -4.91 -18.57 5.40
CA VAL A 120 -3.74 -19.07 4.68
C VAL A 120 -3.34 -18.15 3.53
N PRO A 121 -4.23 -17.83 2.56
CA PRO A 121 -3.89 -16.89 1.50
C PRO A 121 -3.57 -15.48 2.06
N GLY A 122 -4.25 -15.06 3.12
CA GLY A 122 -4.02 -13.79 3.79
C GLY A 122 -2.59 -13.65 4.34
N ILE A 123 -1.97 -14.71 4.86
CA ILE A 123 -0.55 -14.66 5.29
C ILE A 123 0.39 -14.35 4.11
N PHE A 124 0.00 -14.73 2.90
CA PHE A 124 0.73 -14.45 1.66
C PHE A 124 0.23 -13.21 0.92
N ASN A 125 -0.51 -12.31 1.61
CA ASN A 125 -1.10 -11.09 1.05
C ASN A 125 -2.09 -11.32 -0.11
N ILE A 126 -2.67 -12.51 -0.22
CA ILE A 126 -3.75 -12.84 -1.16
C ILE A 126 -5.07 -12.71 -0.40
N ASN A 127 -5.94 -11.79 -0.82
CA ASN A 127 -7.10 -11.39 -0.01
C ASN A 127 -8.44 -11.43 -0.73
N GLU A 128 -8.50 -11.89 -1.98
CA GLU A 128 -9.73 -12.10 -2.73
C GLU A 128 -10.76 -12.95 -1.97
N PRO A 129 -10.37 -14.03 -1.26
CA PRO A 129 -11.31 -14.77 -0.39
C PRO A 129 -11.96 -13.90 0.69
N VAL A 130 -11.25 -12.87 1.21
CA VAL A 130 -11.80 -11.90 2.16
C VAL A 130 -12.69 -10.90 1.46
N ILE A 131 -12.20 -10.29 0.37
CA ILE A 131 -12.92 -9.27 -0.39
C ILE A 131 -14.29 -9.78 -0.82
N TYR A 132 -14.36 -11.00 -1.35
CA TYR A 132 -15.60 -11.60 -1.85
C TYR A 132 -16.36 -12.39 -0.78
N GLY A 133 -15.68 -12.94 0.22
CA GLY A 133 -16.31 -13.69 1.31
C GLY A 133 -17.03 -12.81 2.34
N TYR A 134 -16.50 -11.62 2.65
CA TYR A 134 -17.15 -10.61 3.50
C TYR A 134 -18.02 -9.61 2.73
N PRO A 135 -18.34 -9.92 1.47
CA PRO A 135 -18.51 -8.94 0.38
C PRO A 135 -18.12 -7.51 0.75
N ILE A 136 -16.83 -7.20 0.73
CA ILE A 136 -16.33 -5.83 1.02
C ILE A 136 -16.71 -4.88 -0.11
N VAL A 137 -16.67 -5.35 -1.36
CA VAL A 137 -17.10 -4.58 -2.53
C VAL A 137 -18.58 -4.22 -2.38
N PHE A 138 -18.90 -2.94 -2.57
CA PHE A 138 -20.23 -2.35 -2.38
C PHE A 138 -20.83 -2.44 -0.95
N ASN A 139 -20.04 -2.78 0.06
CA ASN A 139 -20.48 -2.81 1.47
C ASN A 139 -19.85 -1.68 2.27
N ILE A 140 -20.59 -0.57 2.39
CA ILE A 140 -20.10 0.68 3.01
C ILE A 140 -19.57 0.47 4.46
N PRO A 141 -20.26 -0.24 5.37
CA PRO A 141 -19.73 -0.52 6.71
C PRO A 141 -18.35 -1.18 6.73
N LEU A 142 -18.06 -2.08 5.78
CA LEU A 142 -16.75 -2.73 5.68
C LEU A 142 -15.74 -1.93 4.85
N LEU A 143 -16.22 -1.12 3.91
CA LEU A 143 -15.37 -0.26 3.08
C LEU A 143 -14.67 0.82 3.93
N ILE A 144 -15.35 1.37 4.94
CA ILE A 144 -14.76 2.38 5.85
C ILE A 144 -13.49 1.86 6.53
N PRO A 145 -13.50 0.75 7.30
CA PRO A 145 -12.29 0.22 7.90
C PRO A 145 -11.29 -0.28 6.85
N PHE A 146 -11.75 -0.84 5.73
CA PHE A 146 -10.89 -1.26 4.62
C PHE A 146 -10.04 -0.11 4.06
N VAL A 147 -10.60 1.10 3.98
CA VAL A 147 -9.86 2.28 3.51
C VAL A 147 -9.00 2.89 4.62
N LEU A 148 -9.52 3.01 5.84
CA LEU A 148 -8.85 3.75 6.93
C LEU A 148 -7.75 2.96 7.63
N THR A 149 -7.91 1.66 7.84
CA THR A 149 -6.95 0.85 8.61
C THR A 149 -5.54 0.89 8.02
N PRO A 150 -5.32 0.74 6.70
CA PRO A 150 -4.00 0.90 6.11
C PRO A 150 -3.40 2.29 6.30
N ILE A 151 -4.20 3.35 6.19
CA ILE A 151 -3.72 4.74 6.32
C ILE A 151 -3.20 4.98 7.74
N ILE A 152 -3.95 4.53 8.74
CA ILE A 152 -3.54 4.64 10.15
C ILE A 152 -2.23 3.88 10.36
N SER A 153 -2.13 2.64 9.86
CA SER A 153 -0.92 1.83 9.97
C SER A 153 0.30 2.49 9.29
N LEU A 154 0.12 3.03 8.08
CA LEU A 154 1.16 3.74 7.34
C LEU A 154 1.61 5.02 8.05
N LEU A 155 0.68 5.79 8.62
CA LEU A 155 1.00 7.00 9.38
C LEU A 155 1.78 6.68 10.65
N ILE A 156 1.39 5.64 11.38
CA ILE A 156 2.11 5.17 12.58
C ILE A 156 3.52 4.73 12.19
N ALA A 157 3.66 3.88 11.18
CA ALA A 157 4.96 3.37 10.73
C ALA A 157 5.88 4.49 10.22
N TYR A 158 5.34 5.43 9.43
CA TYR A 158 6.09 6.58 8.95
C TYR A 158 6.58 7.44 10.11
N SER A 159 5.70 7.76 11.06
CA SER A 159 6.03 8.58 12.22
C SER A 159 7.08 7.91 13.11
N ALA A 160 6.93 6.60 13.38
CA ALA A 160 7.92 5.82 14.12
C ALA A 160 9.30 5.85 13.43
N THR A 161 9.32 5.69 12.11
CA THR A 161 10.58 5.71 11.33
C THR A 161 11.22 7.09 11.36
N VAL A 162 10.44 8.18 11.23
CA VAL A 162 10.95 9.56 11.35
C VAL A 162 11.53 9.84 12.73
N LEU A 163 10.90 9.30 13.78
CA LEU A 163 11.35 9.46 15.17
C LEU A 163 12.52 8.54 15.56
N GLY A 164 12.88 7.56 14.71
CA GLY A 164 13.94 6.60 14.98
C GLY A 164 13.58 5.55 16.05
N LEU A 165 12.30 5.21 16.18
CA LEU A 165 11.78 4.17 17.08
C LEU A 165 11.85 2.77 16.47
#